data_AF-A0A537SFA7-F1
#
_entry.id   AF-A0A537SFA7-F1
#
_cell.length_a   1.000
_cell.length_b   1.000
_cell.length_c   1.000
_cell.angle_alpha   90.00
_cell.angle_beta   90.00
_cell.angle_gamma   90.00
#
_symmetry.space_group_name_H-M   'P 1'
#
loop_
_entity.id
_entity.type
_entity.pdbx_description
1 polymer ?
#
loop_
_entity_poly.entity_id
_entity_poly.type
_entity_poly.pdbx_seq_one_letter_code
_entity_poly.pdbx_strand_id
1 'polypeptide(L)'
;MKVTSAARRSMRRHLVAAIVVTSILIIGVGGWGATAVISGAVVASGALVVDSNVKKVQHLTGGIVGELRVRDGDHVRANDIVVRLDETVTRANLAIITKGLDELMARKARLESERDGADTLVFPAQLLAGAGDPDRAAAMDSERKLFNLRKTARSGQKAQLSERIAQLGEEITGLTAQQNSKAKEIALIERELAGVRELWKQNLVQLTRLTALEREAARLDGEHGQLIAAAAQAKGKIAETTLQILQIDQD
;
A
#
# COMPACT_ATOMS: atom_id res chain seq x y z
N MET A 1 -107.63 81.28 60.80
CA MET A 1 -107.78 80.95 59.36
C MET A 1 -106.70 79.93 59.01
N LYS A 2 -107.09 78.75 58.51
CA LYS A 2 -106.25 77.57 58.25
C LYS A 2 -105.34 77.77 57.01
N VAL A 3 -104.39 76.84 56.83
CA VAL A 3 -103.48 76.63 55.67
C VAL A 3 -102.13 77.35 55.85
N THR A 4 -101.02 76.67 56.12
CA THR A 4 -100.14 76.07 55.10
C THR A 4 -99.41 74.78 55.59
N SER A 5 -100.14 73.69 55.81
CA SER A 5 -99.53 72.36 56.05
C SER A 5 -98.93 71.71 54.79
N ALA A 6 -99.14 72.30 53.60
CA ALA A 6 -98.68 71.77 52.31
C ALA A 6 -97.20 72.06 52.00
N ALA A 7 -96.67 73.25 52.37
CA ALA A 7 -95.30 73.65 52.02
C ALA A 7 -94.22 72.85 52.79
N ARG A 8 -94.40 72.63 54.10
CA ARG A 8 -93.51 71.75 54.90
C ARG A 8 -93.53 70.29 54.42
N ARG A 9 -94.67 69.80 53.92
CA ARG A 9 -94.81 68.42 53.42
C ARG A 9 -94.12 68.24 52.05
N SER A 10 -94.14 69.26 51.19
CA SER A 10 -93.39 69.28 49.92
C SER A 10 -91.87 69.35 50.14
N MET A 11 -91.42 70.28 50.98
CA MET A 11 -90.00 70.47 51.27
C MET A 11 -89.37 69.25 51.94
N ARG A 12 -90.11 68.61 52.87
CA ARG A 12 -89.70 67.34 53.51
C ARG A 12 -89.70 66.16 52.52
N ARG A 13 -90.57 66.16 51.50
CA ARG A 13 -90.56 65.16 50.40
C ARG A 13 -89.34 65.30 49.51
N HIS A 14 -88.96 66.52 49.11
CA HIS A 14 -87.76 66.74 48.29
C HIS A 14 -86.46 66.47 49.06
N LEU A 15 -86.41 66.79 50.36
CA LEU A 15 -85.25 66.52 51.21
C LEU A 15 -85.09 65.01 51.48
N VAL A 16 -86.18 64.27 51.71
CA VAL A 16 -86.16 62.80 51.79
C VAL A 16 -85.78 62.18 50.46
N ALA A 17 -86.29 62.69 49.33
CA ALA A 17 -85.90 62.20 48.01
C ALA A 17 -84.40 62.43 47.74
N ALA A 18 -83.85 63.60 48.11
CA ALA A 18 -82.43 63.89 48.00
C ALA A 18 -81.59 62.93 48.87
N ILE A 19 -81.97 62.74 50.15
CA ILE A 19 -81.28 61.81 51.05
C ILE A 19 -81.33 60.38 50.50
N VAL A 20 -82.47 59.93 49.98
CA VAL A 20 -82.61 58.58 49.41
C VAL A 20 -81.74 58.43 48.16
N VAL A 21 -81.73 59.41 47.25
CA VAL A 21 -80.89 59.38 46.05
C VAL A 21 -79.40 59.39 46.42
N THR A 22 -78.99 60.24 47.37
CA THR A 22 -77.61 60.28 47.85
C THR A 22 -77.23 58.97 48.56
N SER A 23 -78.12 58.39 49.35
CA SER A 23 -77.87 57.11 50.04
C SER A 23 -77.75 55.96 49.04
N ILE A 24 -78.61 55.91 48.02
CA ILE A 24 -78.53 54.93 46.93
C ILE A 24 -77.23 55.11 46.14
N LEU A 25 -76.81 56.34 45.88
CA LEU A 25 -75.55 56.62 45.19
C LEU A 25 -74.35 56.15 46.02
N ILE A 26 -74.32 56.48 47.31
CA ILE A 26 -73.23 56.09 48.21
C ILE A 26 -73.18 54.57 48.39
N ILE A 27 -74.32 53.92 48.60
CA ILE A 27 -74.39 52.46 48.78
C ILE A 27 -74.11 51.75 47.45
N GLY A 28 -74.59 52.28 46.32
CA GLY A 28 -74.37 51.71 45.00
C GLY A 28 -72.91 51.80 44.57
N VAL A 29 -72.32 53.00 44.60
CA VAL A 29 -70.92 53.22 44.20
C VAL A 29 -69.96 52.65 45.24
N GLY A 30 -70.25 52.84 46.53
CA GLY A 30 -69.43 52.29 47.62
C GLY A 30 -69.50 50.77 47.70
N GLY A 31 -70.68 50.19 47.54
CA GLY A 31 -70.87 48.73 47.49
C GLY A 31 -70.22 48.10 46.25
N TRP A 32 -70.35 48.75 45.08
CA TRP A 32 -69.64 48.33 43.87
C TRP A 32 -68.12 48.43 44.04
N GLY A 33 -67.60 49.54 44.55
CA GLY A 33 -66.16 49.72 44.79
C GLY A 33 -65.57 48.75 45.81
N ALA A 34 -66.33 48.38 46.86
CA ALA A 34 -65.89 47.42 47.87
C ALA A 34 -65.86 45.96 47.37
N THR A 35 -66.67 45.63 46.35
CA THR A 35 -66.78 44.28 45.80
C THR A 35 -66.12 44.13 44.43
N ALA A 36 -65.67 45.23 43.83
CA ALA A 36 -65.01 45.22 42.53
C ALA A 36 -63.62 44.59 42.64
N VAL A 37 -63.50 43.34 42.20
CA VAL A 37 -62.23 42.65 42.07
C VAL A 37 -61.56 43.12 40.79
N ILE A 38 -60.55 43.98 40.91
CA ILE A 38 -59.73 44.42 39.78
C ILE A 38 -58.71 43.30 39.50
N SER A 39 -58.98 42.50 38.48
CA SER A 39 -58.04 41.49 37.97
C SER A 39 -56.83 42.18 37.33
N GLY A 40 -55.80 42.46 38.12
CA GLY A 40 -54.51 42.91 37.62
C GLY A 40 -53.67 41.73 37.15
N ALA A 41 -53.41 41.64 35.84
CA ALA A 41 -52.35 40.77 35.32
C ALA A 41 -51.05 41.57 35.27
N VAL A 42 -50.07 41.21 36.10
CA VAL A 42 -48.71 41.74 35.96
C VAL A 42 -48.01 40.94 34.88
N VAL A 43 -47.89 41.53 33.68
CA VAL A 43 -47.07 40.97 32.61
C VAL A 43 -45.63 41.38 32.87
N ALA A 44 -44.86 40.51 33.52
CA ALA A 44 -43.42 40.69 33.64
C ALA A 44 -42.73 40.05 32.44
N SER A 45 -42.03 40.85 31.63
CA SER A 45 -41.17 40.35 30.57
C SER A 45 -39.93 39.69 31.18
N GLY A 46 -39.94 38.37 31.31
CA GLY A 46 -38.75 37.59 31.69
C GLY A 46 -38.06 37.05 30.45
N ALA A 47 -36.76 37.30 30.30
CA ALA A 47 -35.94 36.67 29.28
C ALA A 47 -35.01 35.65 29.97
N LEU A 48 -35.14 34.37 29.59
CA LEU A 48 -34.21 33.33 30.02
C LEU A 48 -32.97 33.39 29.12
N VAL A 49 -31.88 33.96 29.64
CA VAL A 49 -30.60 34.00 28.94
C VAL A 49 -29.67 33.00 29.60
N VAL A 50 -28.98 32.20 28.80
CA VAL A 50 -27.93 31.30 29.27
C VAL A 50 -26.75 32.15 29.76
N ASP A 51 -26.42 32.07 31.05
CA ASP A 51 -25.29 32.77 31.68
C ASP A 51 -23.93 32.29 31.12
N SER A 52 -23.89 31.06 30.61
CA SER A 52 -22.68 30.47 30.03
C SER A 52 -22.57 30.67 28.51
N ASN A 53 -21.35 30.84 28.00
CA ASN A 53 -21.07 30.80 26.57
C ASN A 53 -21.53 29.47 25.95
N VAL A 54 -22.44 29.54 24.97
CA VAL A 54 -22.85 28.38 24.16
C VAL A 54 -21.63 27.81 23.43
N LYS A 55 -21.29 26.56 23.72
CA LYS A 55 -20.20 25.85 23.04
C LYS A 55 -20.75 25.19 21.78
N LYS A 56 -20.36 25.70 20.62
CA LYS A 56 -20.71 25.09 19.32
C LYS A 56 -19.89 23.81 19.12
N VAL A 57 -20.57 22.69 18.91
CA VAL A 57 -19.95 21.41 18.54
C VAL A 57 -20.01 21.28 17.02
N GLN A 58 -18.85 21.19 16.38
CA GLN A 58 -18.74 21.11 14.92
C GLN A 58 -17.70 20.05 14.53
N HIS A 59 -17.98 19.27 13.48
CA HIS A 59 -17.00 18.33 12.93
C HIS A 59 -15.83 19.08 12.30
N LEU A 60 -14.61 18.53 12.33
CA LEU A 60 -13.45 19.18 11.73
C LEU A 60 -13.44 19.09 10.20
N THR A 61 -13.84 17.95 9.63
CA THR A 61 -13.56 17.62 8.22
C THR A 61 -14.77 17.70 7.28
N GLY A 62 -16.00 17.56 7.80
CA GLY A 62 -17.15 17.25 6.95
C GLY A 62 -17.74 15.90 7.29
N GLY A 63 -18.96 15.62 6.84
CA GLY A 63 -19.50 14.27 6.81
C GLY A 63 -21.01 14.23 6.61
N ILE A 64 -21.50 13.05 6.25
CA ILE A 64 -22.93 12.74 6.26
C ILE A 64 -23.29 12.30 7.68
N VAL A 65 -24.34 12.87 8.26
CA VAL A 65 -24.84 12.43 9.56
C VAL A 65 -25.56 11.09 9.38
N GLY A 66 -25.06 10.04 10.03
CA GLY A 66 -25.69 8.71 10.00
C GLY A 66 -26.72 8.54 11.11
N GLU A 67 -26.42 9.03 12.31
CA GLU A 67 -27.28 8.89 13.49
C GLU A 67 -27.20 10.15 14.37
N LEU A 68 -28.35 10.69 14.76
CA LEU A 68 -28.46 11.76 15.75
C LEU A 68 -29.04 11.18 17.04
N ARG A 69 -28.30 11.27 18.15
CA ARG A 69 -28.64 10.59 19.41
C ARG A 69 -29.23 11.49 20.49
N VAL A 70 -29.45 12.76 20.17
CA VAL A 70 -29.99 13.77 21.08
C VAL A 70 -31.10 14.54 20.41
N ARG A 71 -31.95 15.16 21.22
CA ARG A 71 -33.01 16.08 20.82
C ARG A 71 -32.88 17.39 21.58
N ASP A 72 -33.57 18.41 21.09
CA ASP A 72 -33.58 19.72 21.74
C ASP A 72 -34.11 19.60 23.18
N GLY A 73 -33.32 20.07 24.15
CA GLY A 73 -33.64 19.99 25.58
C GLY A 73 -33.03 18.79 26.31
N ASP A 74 -32.38 17.85 25.61
CA ASP A 74 -31.69 16.73 26.25
C ASP A 74 -30.46 17.19 27.04
N HIS A 75 -30.26 16.62 28.22
CA HIS A 75 -29.08 16.85 29.05
C HIS A 75 -27.97 15.88 28.66
N VAL A 76 -26.85 16.39 28.17
CA VAL A 76 -25.67 15.61 27.78
C VAL A 76 -24.50 15.82 28.73
N ARG A 77 -23.72 14.75 28.96
CA ARG A 77 -22.46 14.80 29.73
C ARG A 77 -21.26 14.80 28.77
N ALA A 78 -20.09 15.13 29.32
CA ALA A 78 -18.86 15.00 28.56
C ALA A 78 -18.64 13.54 28.12
N ASN A 79 -18.16 13.36 26.88
CA ASN A 79 -17.98 12.07 26.18
C ASN A 79 -19.26 11.35 25.72
N ASP A 80 -20.44 11.93 25.92
CA ASP A 80 -21.66 11.37 25.33
C ASP A 80 -21.64 11.53 23.81
N ILE A 81 -22.03 10.47 23.09
CA ILE A 81 -22.10 10.49 21.63
C ILE A 81 -23.37 11.23 21.21
N VAL A 82 -23.20 12.45 20.74
CA VAL A 82 -24.30 13.33 20.30
C VAL A 82 -24.70 13.05 18.84
N VAL A 83 -23.70 12.87 17.97
CA VAL A 83 -23.85 12.62 16.54
C VAL A 83 -22.87 11.54 16.12
N ARG A 84 -23.31 10.59 15.29
CA ARG A 84 -22.43 9.65 14.58
C ARG A 84 -22.52 9.92 13.09
N LEU A 85 -21.37 10.07 12.45
CA LEU A 85 -21.27 10.22 11.01
C LEU A 85 -21.42 8.87 10.30
N ASP A 86 -21.84 8.89 9.04
CA ASP A 86 -21.87 7.70 8.20
C ASP A 86 -20.44 7.19 7.97
N GLU A 87 -20.17 5.98 8.46
CA GLU A 87 -18.86 5.33 8.37
C GLU A 87 -18.66 4.55 7.08
N THR A 88 -19.67 4.44 6.21
CA THR A 88 -19.64 3.52 5.04
C THR A 88 -18.43 3.77 4.14
N VAL A 89 -18.21 5.04 3.75
CA VAL A 89 -17.07 5.42 2.89
C VAL A 89 -15.74 5.23 3.63
N THR A 90 -15.66 5.65 4.89
CA THR A 90 -14.43 5.54 5.69
C THR A 90 -14.04 4.08 5.91
N ARG A 91 -15.02 3.21 6.17
CA ARG A 91 -14.81 1.77 6.36
C ARG A 91 -14.39 1.09 5.07
N ALA A 92 -15.00 1.44 3.94
CA ALA A 92 -14.57 0.95 2.63
C ALA A 92 -13.12 1.36 2.33
N ASN A 93 -12.76 2.63 2.58
CA ASN A 93 -11.40 3.12 2.40
C ASN A 93 -10.40 2.40 3.33
N LEU A 94 -10.77 2.18 4.60
CA LEU A 94 -9.94 1.43 5.53
C LEU A 94 -9.71 -0.01 5.04
N ALA A 95 -10.75 -0.68 4.52
CA ALA A 95 -10.63 -2.02 3.98
C ALA A 95 -9.68 -2.06 2.76
N ILE A 96 -9.81 -1.10 1.84
CA ILE A 96 -8.92 -0.98 0.67
C ILE A 96 -7.46 -0.76 1.10
N ILE A 97 -7.23 0.18 2.02
CA ILE A 97 -5.88 0.50 2.49
C ILE A 97 -5.27 -0.68 3.25
N THR A 98 -6.04 -1.33 4.11
CA THR A 98 -5.57 -2.49 4.88
C THR A 98 -5.21 -3.65 3.97
N LYS A 99 -6.04 -3.94 2.96
CA LYS A 99 -5.75 -4.96 1.94
C LYS A 99 -4.48 -4.64 1.16
N GLY A 100 -4.33 -3.39 0.69
CA GLY A 100 -3.12 -2.96 0.00
C GLY A 100 -1.86 -3.06 0.90
N LEU A 101 -1.99 -2.76 2.19
CA LEU A 101 -0.90 -2.90 3.16
C LEU A 101 -0.50 -4.37 3.32
N ASP A 102 -1.47 -5.28 3.46
CA ASP A 102 -1.23 -6.72 3.57
C ASP A 102 -0.51 -7.28 2.33
N GLU A 103 -0.95 -6.90 1.13
CA GLU A 103 -0.31 -7.27 -0.15
C GLU A 103 1.14 -6.76 -0.23
N LEU A 104 1.38 -5.50 0.15
CA LEU A 104 2.72 -4.92 0.15
C LEU A 104 3.63 -5.58 1.20
N MET A 105 3.10 -5.94 2.37
CA MET A 105 3.86 -6.67 3.39
C MET A 105 4.25 -8.08 2.92
N ALA A 106 3.32 -8.81 2.28
CA ALA A 106 3.60 -10.13 1.71
C ALA A 106 4.66 -10.05 0.62
N ARG A 107 4.54 -9.07 -0.28
CA ARG A 107 5.54 -8.80 -1.33
C ARG A 107 6.90 -8.43 -0.76
N LYS A 108 6.94 -7.54 0.24
CA LYS A 108 8.17 -7.16 0.92
C LYS A 108 8.88 -8.38 1.50
N ALA A 109 8.14 -9.22 2.23
CA ALA A 109 8.68 -10.46 2.80
C ALA A 109 9.27 -11.38 1.73
N ARG A 110 8.61 -11.50 0.57
CA ARG A 110 9.15 -12.24 -0.59
C ARG A 110 10.45 -11.61 -1.09
N LEU A 111 10.47 -10.32 -1.36
CA LEU A 111 11.64 -9.63 -1.90
C LEU A 111 12.84 -9.68 -0.93
N GLU A 112 12.62 -9.56 0.37
CA GLU A 112 13.66 -9.73 1.39
C GLU A 112 14.18 -11.16 1.41
N SER A 113 13.30 -12.16 1.34
CA SER A 113 13.69 -13.57 1.27
C SER A 113 14.46 -13.90 -0.02
N GLU A 114 14.08 -13.32 -1.16
CA GLU A 114 14.77 -13.48 -2.44
C GLU A 114 16.16 -12.83 -2.41
N ARG A 115 16.26 -11.59 -1.90
CA ARG A 115 17.52 -10.86 -1.75
C ARG A 115 18.51 -11.61 -0.86
N ASP A 116 18.03 -12.14 0.26
CA ASP A 116 18.88 -12.82 1.24
C ASP A 116 19.18 -14.27 0.84
N GLY A 117 18.66 -14.74 -0.31
CA GLY A 117 18.83 -16.11 -0.78
C GLY A 117 18.24 -17.16 0.16
N ALA A 118 17.20 -16.79 0.92
CA ALA A 118 16.60 -17.65 1.92
C ALA A 118 15.99 -18.91 1.28
N ASP A 119 16.03 -20.03 1.99
CA ASP A 119 15.46 -21.27 1.46
C ASP A 119 13.93 -21.28 1.47
N THR A 120 13.34 -20.55 2.40
CA THR A 120 11.91 -20.51 2.68
C THR A 120 11.44 -19.08 2.90
N LEU A 121 10.25 -18.78 2.38
CA LEU A 121 9.59 -17.49 2.62
C LEU A 121 9.04 -17.40 4.05
N VAL A 122 9.53 -16.43 4.82
CA VAL A 122 9.06 -16.12 6.18
C VAL A 122 8.24 -14.84 6.16
N PHE A 123 6.98 -14.92 6.61
CA PHE A 123 6.11 -13.75 6.71
C PHE A 123 6.24 -13.06 8.08
N PRO A 124 6.08 -11.73 8.15
CA PRO A 124 6.12 -11.00 9.42
C PRO A 124 4.92 -11.37 10.32
N ALA A 125 5.12 -11.28 11.64
CA ALA A 125 4.13 -11.66 12.65
C ALA A 125 2.78 -10.93 12.49
N GLN A 126 2.80 -9.67 12.03
CA GLN A 126 1.59 -8.87 11.76
C GLN A 126 0.68 -9.52 10.72
N LEU A 127 1.26 -10.10 9.67
CA LEU A 127 0.53 -10.78 8.61
C LEU A 127 0.04 -12.16 9.08
N LEU A 128 0.84 -12.86 9.88
CA LEU A 128 0.48 -14.16 10.46
C LEU A 128 -0.67 -14.06 11.48
N ALA A 129 -0.69 -12.99 12.30
CA ALA A 129 -1.73 -12.76 13.30
C ALA A 129 -3.13 -12.63 12.69
N GLY A 130 -3.21 -12.20 11.43
CA GLY A 130 -4.45 -12.05 10.68
C GLY A 130 -4.72 -13.14 9.64
N ALA A 131 -3.99 -14.25 9.65
CA ALA A 131 -4.08 -15.28 8.61
C ALA A 131 -5.45 -15.99 8.50
N GLY A 132 -6.36 -15.76 9.46
CA GLY A 132 -7.74 -16.23 9.39
C GLY A 132 -8.62 -15.50 8.37
N ASP A 133 -8.17 -14.34 7.87
CA ASP A 133 -8.85 -13.62 6.78
C ASP A 133 -8.53 -14.29 5.42
N PRO A 134 -9.53 -14.77 4.67
CA PRO A 134 -9.33 -15.43 3.37
C PRO A 134 -8.55 -14.58 2.37
N ASP A 135 -8.79 -13.27 2.33
CA ASP A 135 -8.12 -12.38 1.38
C ASP A 135 -6.61 -12.28 1.69
N ARG A 136 -6.27 -12.14 2.98
CA ARG A 136 -4.88 -12.12 3.44
C ARG A 136 -4.18 -13.45 3.20
N ALA A 137 -4.86 -14.57 3.49
CA ALA A 137 -4.33 -15.91 3.25
C ALA A 137 -4.05 -16.15 1.76
N ALA A 138 -4.95 -15.70 0.88
CA ALA A 138 -4.75 -15.78 -0.58
C ALA A 138 -3.56 -14.94 -1.06
N ALA A 139 -3.39 -13.73 -0.53
CA ALA A 139 -2.23 -12.89 -0.84
C ALA A 139 -0.91 -13.58 -0.41
N MET A 140 -0.86 -14.14 0.80
CA MET A 140 0.30 -14.90 1.29
C MET A 140 0.61 -16.14 0.45
N ASP A 141 -0.40 -16.92 0.08
CA ASP A 141 -0.23 -18.13 -0.72
C ASP A 141 0.26 -17.81 -2.13
N SER A 142 -0.26 -16.74 -2.75
CA SER A 142 0.18 -16.30 -4.07
C SER A 142 1.65 -15.87 -4.09
N GLU A 143 2.09 -15.07 -3.10
CA GLU A 143 3.50 -14.67 -2.97
C GLU A 143 4.41 -15.86 -2.66
N ARG A 144 3.94 -16.85 -1.89
CA ARG A 144 4.67 -18.10 -1.63
C ARG A 144 4.85 -18.95 -2.88
N LYS A 145 3.80 -19.09 -3.69
CA LYS A 145 3.86 -19.79 -4.99
C LYS A 145 4.84 -19.08 -5.93
N LEU A 146 4.76 -17.75 -6.00
CA LEU A 146 5.66 -16.96 -6.83
C LEU A 146 7.12 -17.11 -6.38
N PHE A 147 7.40 -17.06 -5.07
CA PHE A 147 8.73 -17.28 -4.51
C PHE A 147 9.32 -18.63 -4.93
N ASN A 148 8.56 -19.71 -4.73
CA ASN A 148 9.00 -21.07 -5.08
C ASN A 148 9.25 -21.22 -6.59
N LEU A 149 8.39 -20.64 -7.42
CA LEU A 149 8.53 -20.65 -8.87
C LEU A 149 9.78 -19.90 -9.32
N ARG A 150 10.04 -18.70 -8.77
CA ARG A 150 11.26 -17.92 -9.08
C ARG A 150 12.52 -18.64 -8.59
N LYS A 151 12.51 -19.20 -7.37
CA LYS A 151 13.63 -19.99 -6.84
C LYS A 151 13.96 -21.17 -7.76
N THR A 152 12.95 -21.93 -8.17
CA THR A 152 13.11 -23.08 -9.06
C THR A 152 13.60 -22.67 -10.45
N ALA A 153 13.03 -21.61 -11.02
CA ALA A 153 13.45 -21.08 -12.32
C ALA A 153 14.92 -20.63 -12.31
N ARG A 154 15.33 -19.88 -11.27
CA ARG A 154 16.72 -19.44 -11.07
C ARG A 154 17.67 -20.62 -10.94
N SER A 155 17.33 -21.61 -10.13
CA SER A 155 18.10 -22.84 -10.00
C SER A 155 18.21 -23.61 -11.32
N GLY A 156 17.12 -23.70 -12.08
CA GLY A 156 17.09 -24.38 -13.38
C GLY A 156 17.97 -23.68 -14.42
N GLN A 157 17.93 -22.35 -14.48
CA GLN A 157 18.79 -21.56 -15.37
C GLN A 157 20.28 -21.76 -15.04
N LYS A 158 20.65 -21.73 -13.74
CA LYS A 158 22.02 -22.01 -13.32
C LYS A 158 22.48 -23.42 -13.67
N ALA A 159 21.61 -24.42 -13.49
CA ALA A 159 21.91 -25.81 -13.84
C ALA A 159 22.16 -25.95 -15.35
N GLN A 160 21.33 -25.31 -16.19
CA GLN A 160 21.50 -25.31 -17.64
C GLN A 160 22.83 -24.66 -18.07
N LEU A 161 23.20 -23.53 -17.49
CA LEU A 161 24.48 -22.87 -17.79
C LEU A 161 25.67 -23.68 -17.29
N SER A 162 25.55 -24.34 -16.13
CA SER A 162 26.59 -25.22 -15.59
C SER A 162 26.82 -26.44 -16.49
N GLU A 163 25.75 -27.03 -17.00
CA GLU A 163 25.82 -28.12 -17.99
C GLU A 163 26.50 -27.66 -19.29
N ARG A 164 26.21 -26.44 -19.76
CA ARG A 164 26.90 -25.85 -20.91
C ARG A 164 28.40 -25.66 -20.65
N ILE A 165 28.79 -25.25 -19.44
CA ILE A 165 30.22 -25.16 -19.05
C ILE A 165 30.88 -26.53 -19.10
N ALA A 166 30.22 -27.58 -18.58
CA ALA A 166 30.72 -28.95 -18.62
C ALA A 166 30.94 -29.42 -20.07
N GLN A 167 29.97 -29.18 -20.96
CA GLN A 167 30.06 -29.51 -22.39
C GLN A 167 31.23 -28.80 -23.08
N LEU A 168 31.43 -27.51 -22.81
CA LEU A 168 32.59 -26.76 -23.33
C LEU A 168 33.92 -27.30 -22.77
N GLY A 169 33.94 -27.79 -21.52
CA GLY A 169 35.09 -28.46 -20.92
C GLY A 169 35.47 -29.75 -21.66
N GLU A 170 34.48 -30.57 -22.03
CA GLU A 170 34.69 -31.76 -22.85
C GLU A 170 35.18 -31.41 -24.26
N GLU A 171 34.63 -30.36 -24.87
CA GLU A 171 35.10 -29.84 -26.17
C GLU A 171 36.58 -29.44 -26.10
N ILE A 172 36.99 -28.70 -25.07
CA ILE A 172 38.40 -28.33 -24.85
C ILE A 172 39.28 -29.56 -24.68
N THR A 173 38.81 -30.58 -23.97
CA THR A 173 39.54 -31.84 -23.78
C THR A 173 39.78 -32.54 -25.11
N GLY A 174 38.74 -32.62 -25.96
CA GLY A 174 38.86 -33.16 -27.32
C GLY A 174 39.82 -32.35 -28.21
N LEU A 175 39.72 -31.02 -28.20
CA LEU A 175 40.62 -30.14 -28.94
C LEU A 175 42.07 -30.28 -28.47
N THR A 176 42.29 -30.39 -27.17
CA THR A 176 43.64 -30.57 -26.58
C THR A 176 44.24 -31.92 -26.97
N ALA A 177 43.42 -32.98 -27.03
CA ALA A 177 43.87 -34.27 -27.54
C ALA A 177 44.30 -34.19 -29.01
N GLN A 178 43.55 -33.48 -29.86
CA GLN A 178 43.91 -33.24 -31.26
C GLN A 178 45.18 -32.39 -31.39
N GLN A 179 45.35 -31.35 -30.57
CA GLN A 179 46.57 -30.54 -30.51
C GLN A 179 47.78 -31.42 -30.21
N ASN A 180 47.67 -32.29 -29.21
CA ASN A 180 48.76 -33.21 -28.82
C ASN A 180 49.09 -34.21 -29.94
N SER A 181 48.10 -34.71 -30.68
CA SER A 181 48.33 -35.56 -31.85
C SER A 181 49.04 -34.82 -32.97
N LYS A 182 48.61 -33.59 -33.28
CA LYS A 182 49.25 -32.73 -34.29
C LYS A 182 50.68 -32.36 -33.90
N ALA A 183 50.93 -32.07 -32.63
CA ALA A 183 52.29 -31.81 -32.13
C ALA A 183 53.22 -33.03 -32.33
N LYS A 184 52.71 -34.25 -32.17
CA LYS A 184 53.47 -35.47 -32.48
C LYS A 184 53.73 -35.62 -33.98
N GLU A 185 52.74 -35.36 -34.83
CA GLU A 185 52.91 -35.37 -36.30
C GLU A 185 53.97 -34.35 -36.76
N ILE A 186 53.93 -33.12 -36.22
CA ILE A 186 54.91 -32.08 -36.48
C ILE A 186 56.32 -32.57 -36.10
N ALA A 187 56.50 -33.11 -34.90
CA ALA A 187 57.81 -33.61 -34.46
C ALA A 187 58.35 -34.74 -35.33
N LEU A 188 57.49 -35.58 -35.91
CA LEU A 188 57.89 -36.63 -36.85
C LEU A 188 58.33 -36.06 -38.19
N ILE A 189 57.53 -35.14 -38.75
CA ILE A 189 57.85 -34.46 -40.02
C ILE A 189 59.13 -33.63 -39.90
N GLU A 190 59.34 -32.91 -38.80
CA GLU A 190 60.55 -32.12 -38.57
C GLU A 190 61.82 -32.99 -38.53
N ARG A 191 61.74 -34.19 -37.94
CA ARG A 191 62.84 -35.16 -37.97
C ARG A 191 63.14 -35.64 -39.39
N GLU A 192 62.12 -35.97 -40.17
CA GLU A 192 62.29 -36.38 -41.57
C GLU A 192 62.86 -35.21 -42.41
N LEU A 193 62.34 -34.01 -42.20
CA LEU A 193 62.79 -32.79 -42.86
C LEU A 193 64.27 -32.51 -42.61
N ALA A 194 64.74 -32.66 -41.37
CA ALA A 194 66.13 -32.47 -41.01
C ALA A 194 67.05 -33.42 -41.79
N GLY A 195 66.67 -34.70 -41.91
CA GLY A 195 67.41 -35.69 -42.69
C GLY A 195 67.41 -35.39 -44.18
N VAL A 196 66.24 -35.09 -44.77
CA VAL A 196 66.12 -34.75 -46.19
C VAL A 196 66.87 -33.47 -46.54
N ARG A 197 66.85 -32.47 -45.66
CA ARG A 197 67.58 -31.21 -45.86
C ARG A 197 69.08 -31.43 -45.90
N GLU A 198 69.62 -32.33 -45.07
CA GLU A 198 71.04 -32.68 -45.10
C GLU A 198 71.43 -33.44 -46.38
N LEU A 199 70.63 -34.42 -46.78
CA LEU A 199 70.84 -35.15 -48.04
C LEU A 199 70.75 -34.23 -49.27
N TRP A 200 69.85 -33.24 -49.26
CA TRP A 200 69.73 -32.26 -50.33
C TRP A 200 71.00 -31.39 -50.46
N LYS A 201 71.62 -30.95 -49.35
CA LYS A 201 72.90 -30.22 -49.38
C LYS A 201 74.02 -31.03 -50.03
N GLN A 202 73.95 -32.36 -49.92
CA GLN A 202 74.87 -33.30 -50.54
C GLN A 202 74.48 -33.66 -52.00
N ASN A 203 73.45 -33.02 -52.57
CA ASN A 203 72.86 -33.32 -53.89
C ASN A 203 72.33 -34.77 -54.04
N LEU A 204 71.93 -35.42 -52.94
CA LEU A 204 71.45 -36.80 -52.92
C LEU A 204 69.92 -36.92 -53.04
N VAL A 205 69.18 -35.81 -53.05
CA VAL A 205 67.69 -35.79 -53.17
C VAL A 205 67.23 -34.61 -54.01
N GLN A 206 66.07 -34.75 -54.65
CA GLN A 206 65.45 -33.70 -55.45
C GLN A 206 64.85 -32.59 -54.56
N LEU A 207 64.95 -31.32 -55.01
CA LEU A 207 64.34 -30.15 -54.33
C LEU A 207 62.82 -30.29 -54.14
N THR A 208 62.15 -31.00 -55.04
CA THR A 208 60.70 -31.29 -54.97
C THR A 208 60.33 -32.09 -53.72
N ARG A 209 61.19 -33.01 -53.24
CA ARG A 209 60.96 -33.77 -52.01
C ARG A 209 61.10 -32.89 -50.77
N LEU A 210 62.13 -32.05 -50.72
CA LEU A 210 62.35 -31.12 -49.61
C LEU A 210 61.18 -30.13 -49.48
N THR A 211 60.83 -29.45 -50.57
CA THR A 211 59.73 -28.46 -50.60
C THR A 211 58.35 -29.08 -50.35
N ALA A 212 58.15 -30.37 -50.65
CA ALA A 212 56.92 -31.07 -50.28
C ALA A 212 56.83 -31.26 -48.76
N LEU A 213 57.91 -31.70 -48.10
CA LEU A 213 57.94 -31.85 -46.64
C LEU A 213 57.88 -30.50 -45.92
N GLU A 214 58.49 -29.44 -46.45
CA GLU A 214 58.39 -28.08 -45.87
C GLU A 214 56.94 -27.56 -45.91
N ARG A 215 56.23 -27.77 -47.02
CA ARG A 215 54.80 -27.41 -47.12
C ARG A 215 53.93 -28.25 -46.18
N GLU A 216 54.26 -29.53 -46.01
CA GLU A 216 53.56 -30.41 -45.08
C GLU A 216 53.74 -29.94 -43.63
N ALA A 217 54.98 -29.63 -43.22
CA ALA A 217 55.29 -29.09 -41.90
C ALA A 217 54.51 -27.79 -41.63
N ALA A 218 54.55 -26.85 -42.58
CA ALA A 218 53.82 -25.60 -42.47
C ALA A 218 52.29 -25.79 -42.40
N ARG A 219 51.74 -26.79 -43.11
CA ARG A 219 50.30 -27.11 -43.04
C ARG A 219 49.93 -27.65 -41.66
N LEU A 220 50.71 -28.59 -41.12
CA LEU A 220 50.47 -29.17 -39.81
C LEU A 220 50.57 -28.13 -38.69
N ASP A 221 51.54 -27.22 -38.77
CA ASP A 221 51.69 -26.13 -37.81
C ASP A 221 50.50 -25.15 -37.86
N GLY A 222 50.01 -24.84 -39.07
CA GLY A 222 48.78 -24.06 -39.27
C GLY A 222 47.54 -24.73 -38.67
N GLU A 223 47.36 -26.04 -38.89
CA GLU A 223 46.29 -26.85 -38.30
C GLU A 223 46.40 -26.88 -36.76
N HIS A 224 47.60 -27.04 -36.21
CA HIS A 224 47.85 -27.01 -34.77
C HIS A 224 47.48 -25.64 -34.15
N GLY A 225 47.88 -24.55 -34.80
CA GLY A 225 47.52 -23.19 -34.39
C GLY A 225 46.00 -22.93 -34.42
N GLN A 226 45.30 -23.46 -35.42
CA GLN A 226 43.83 -23.38 -35.50
C GLN A 226 43.17 -24.10 -34.31
N LEU A 227 43.66 -25.27 -33.93
CA LEU A 227 43.16 -26.01 -32.77
C LEU A 227 43.42 -25.27 -31.45
N ILE A 228 44.58 -24.62 -31.32
CA ILE A 228 44.89 -23.77 -30.15
C ILE A 228 43.90 -22.61 -30.06
N ALA A 229 43.67 -21.90 -31.17
CA ALA A 229 42.72 -20.80 -31.22
C ALA A 229 41.29 -21.25 -30.87
N ALA A 230 40.85 -22.39 -31.39
CA ALA A 230 39.55 -22.97 -31.07
C ALA A 230 39.41 -23.30 -29.57
N ALA A 231 40.43 -23.92 -28.96
CA ALA A 231 40.42 -24.21 -27.53
C ALA A 231 40.42 -22.95 -26.67
N ALA A 232 41.14 -21.90 -27.08
CA ALA A 232 41.12 -20.61 -26.41
C ALA A 232 39.74 -19.94 -26.52
N GLN A 233 39.08 -20.01 -27.67
CA GLN A 233 37.72 -19.50 -27.86
C GLN A 233 36.71 -20.23 -26.96
N ALA A 234 36.80 -21.56 -26.85
CA ALA A 234 35.95 -22.34 -25.95
C ALA A 234 36.17 -21.95 -24.48
N LYS A 235 37.42 -21.75 -24.05
CA LYS A 235 37.73 -21.22 -22.71
C LYS A 235 37.13 -19.84 -22.46
N GLY A 236 37.17 -18.95 -23.46
CA GLY A 236 36.52 -17.64 -23.39
C GLY A 236 35.02 -17.75 -23.18
N LYS A 237 34.34 -18.65 -23.90
CA LYS A 237 32.91 -18.93 -23.72
C LYS A 237 32.58 -19.47 -22.33
N ILE A 238 33.45 -20.28 -21.72
CA ILE A 238 33.28 -20.74 -20.33
C ILE A 238 33.30 -19.55 -19.37
N ALA A 239 34.27 -18.64 -19.52
CA ALA A 239 34.36 -17.45 -18.68
C ALA A 239 33.11 -16.57 -18.81
N GLU A 240 32.65 -16.34 -20.04
CA GLU A 240 31.40 -15.60 -20.30
C GLU A 240 30.19 -16.28 -19.66
N THR A 241 30.04 -17.60 -19.83
CA THR A 241 28.93 -18.37 -19.25
C THR A 241 28.98 -18.36 -17.72
N THR A 242 30.18 -18.38 -17.13
CA THR A 242 30.37 -18.26 -15.68
C THR A 242 29.92 -16.89 -15.17
N LEU A 243 30.23 -15.81 -15.90
CA LEU A 243 29.74 -14.46 -15.58
C LEU A 243 28.22 -14.37 -15.69
N GLN A 244 27.60 -15.04 -16.66
CA GLN A 244 26.13 -15.11 -16.78
C GLN A 244 25.49 -15.79 -15.54
N ILE A 245 26.12 -16.85 -15.00
CA ILE A 245 25.66 -17.48 -13.75
C ILE A 245 25.72 -16.50 -12.58
N LEU A 246 26.79 -15.70 -12.48
CA LEU A 246 26.93 -14.68 -11.43
C LEU A 246 25.91 -13.54 -11.58
N GLN A 247 25.54 -13.17 -12.81
CA GLN A 247 24.50 -12.15 -13.06
C GLN A 247 23.13 -12.63 -12.60
N ILE A 248 22.78 -13.90 -12.83
CA ILE A 248 21.55 -14.52 -12.29
C ILE A 248 21.52 -14.46 -10.76
N ASP A 249 22.69 -14.38 -10.11
CA ASP A 249 22.75 -14.22 -8.66
C ASP A 249 22.44 -12.80 -8.18
N GLN A 250 22.71 -11.80 -9.01
CA GLN A 250 22.57 -10.37 -8.69
C GLN A 250 21.18 -9.81 -9.05
N ASP A 251 20.50 -10.42 -10.04
CA ASP A 251 19.14 -10.09 -10.47
C ASP A 251 18.05 -10.82 -9.65
#